data_AF-A0A977PJJ9-F1
#
_entry.id   AF-A0A977PJJ9-F1
#
_cell.length_a   1.000
_cell.length_b   1.000
_cell.length_c   1.000
_cell.angle_alpha   90.00
_cell.angle_beta   90.00
_cell.angle_gamma   90.00
#
_symmetry.space_group_name_H-M   'P 1'
#
loop_
_entity.id
_entity.type
_entity.pdbx_description
1 polymer ?
#
loop_
_entity_poly.entity_id
_entity_poly.type
_entity_poly.pdbx_seq_one_letter_code
_entity_poly.pdbx_strand_id
1 'polypeptide(L)'
;MLNLILSVIMMMLVFTSMFLFIKNPMSIGFVLFFMSLMVVISMSFYTSTWYGYMLFLVYIGGLLVMFIYICMISSNFRLGEGYINLWEVMFLLTLMFMVLSSYSFNQKLMLFSSLGINGVTLPFFLFLSLGVYLLICFLIIINIIFSGGVSLKIESQ
;
A
#
# COMPACT_ATOMS: atom_id res chain seq x y z
N MET A 1 -16.27 -13.84 -1.73
CA MET A 1 -15.10 -13.56 -2.60
C MET A 1 -15.15 -12.15 -3.19
N LEU A 2 -16.23 -11.76 -3.89
CA LEU A 2 -16.32 -10.44 -4.54
C LEU A 2 -16.31 -9.25 -3.56
N ASN A 3 -17.10 -9.29 -2.48
CA ASN A 3 -17.10 -8.25 -1.43
C ASN A 3 -15.71 -8.06 -0.80
N LEU A 4 -14.98 -9.17 -0.70
CA LEU A 4 -13.65 -9.25 -0.12
C LEU A 4 -12.58 -8.71 -1.11
N ILE A 5 -12.73 -8.92 -2.42
CA ILE A 5 -11.89 -8.26 -3.43
C ILE A 5 -12.17 -6.76 -3.48
N LEU A 6 -13.44 -6.36 -3.42
CA LEU A 6 -13.85 -4.96 -3.24
C LEU A 6 -13.19 -4.36 -2.00
N SER A 7 -13.10 -5.13 -0.93
CA SER A 7 -12.46 -4.71 0.32
C SER A 7 -10.96 -4.45 0.16
N VAL A 8 -10.24 -5.28 -0.60
CA VAL A 8 -8.83 -5.03 -0.95
C VAL A 8 -8.71 -3.75 -1.77
N ILE A 9 -9.55 -3.57 -2.78
CA ILE A 9 -9.53 -2.38 -3.65
C ILE A 9 -9.83 -1.11 -2.85
N MET A 10 -10.81 -1.16 -1.95
CA MET A 10 -11.16 -0.02 -1.10
C MET A 10 -10.03 0.30 -0.12
N MET A 11 -9.41 -0.72 0.48
CA MET A 11 -8.21 -0.52 1.32
C MET A 11 -7.11 0.17 0.52
N MET A 12 -6.79 -0.31 -0.69
CA MET A 12 -5.80 0.31 -1.58
C MET A 12 -6.11 1.78 -1.85
N LEU A 13 -7.37 2.12 -2.12
CA LEU A 13 -7.78 3.49 -2.40
C LEU A 13 -7.58 4.44 -1.22
N VAL A 14 -8.01 4.05 -0.01
CA VAL A 14 -7.79 4.84 1.21
C VAL A 14 -6.31 5.09 1.45
N PHE A 15 -5.52 4.07 1.17
CA PHE A 15 -4.11 4.12 1.35
C PHE A 15 -3.43 5.02 0.28
N THR A 16 -3.86 4.97 -0.98
CA THR A 16 -3.36 5.89 -2.00
C THR A 16 -3.74 7.35 -1.74
N SER A 17 -4.88 7.62 -1.11
CA SER A 17 -5.26 9.00 -0.76
C SER A 17 -4.36 9.59 0.34
N MET A 18 -3.74 8.76 1.19
CA MET A 18 -2.72 9.21 2.15
C MET A 18 -1.52 9.87 1.47
N PHE A 19 -1.16 9.45 0.24
CA PHE A 19 -0.03 10.04 -0.48
C PHE A 19 -0.24 11.50 -0.86
N LEU A 20 -1.49 11.97 -0.94
CA LEU A 20 -1.79 13.36 -1.26
C LEU A 20 -1.43 14.31 -0.11
N PHE A 21 -1.46 13.82 1.13
CA PHE A 21 -1.26 14.64 2.34
C PHE A 21 0.19 14.60 2.83
N ILE A 22 0.98 13.64 2.37
CA ILE A 22 2.36 13.45 2.85
C ILE A 22 3.34 14.18 1.94
N LYS A 23 4.04 15.16 2.52
CA LYS A 23 5.08 15.93 1.80
C LYS A 23 6.48 15.30 1.91
N ASN A 24 6.77 14.62 3.02
CA ASN A 24 8.10 14.09 3.26
C ASN A 24 8.31 12.78 2.48
N PRO A 25 9.35 12.67 1.63
CA PRO A 25 9.58 11.50 0.77
C PRO A 25 9.77 10.22 1.57
N MET A 26 10.36 10.35 2.77
CA MET A 26 10.59 9.24 3.70
C MET A 26 9.26 8.61 4.17
N SER A 27 8.30 9.43 4.62
CA SER A 27 6.98 8.94 5.06
C SER A 27 6.16 8.36 3.90
N ILE A 28 6.32 8.87 2.67
CA ILE A 28 5.69 8.26 1.48
C ILE A 28 6.20 6.83 1.32
N GLY A 29 7.52 6.61 1.44
CA GLY A 29 8.12 5.27 1.38
C GLY A 29 7.61 4.32 2.47
N PHE A 30 7.49 4.80 3.72
CA PHE A 30 6.94 3.98 4.81
C PHE A 30 5.49 3.59 4.59
N VAL A 31 4.67 4.52 4.11
CA VAL A 31 3.25 4.28 3.84
C VAL A 31 3.07 3.28 2.71
N LEU A 32 3.93 3.33 1.69
CA LEU A 32 3.97 2.36 0.58
C LEU A 32 4.39 0.96 1.07
N PHE A 33 5.40 0.87 1.93
CA PHE A 33 5.80 -0.39 2.57
C PHE A 33 4.65 -1.02 3.37
N PHE A 34 3.98 -0.23 4.23
CA PHE A 34 2.88 -0.73 5.05
C PHE A 34 1.71 -1.25 4.19
N MET A 35 1.40 -0.57 3.09
CA MET A 35 0.40 -1.07 2.14
C MET A 35 0.79 -2.38 1.51
N SER A 36 2.04 -2.51 1.05
CA SER A 36 2.50 -3.74 0.41
C SER A 36 2.35 -4.95 1.34
N LEU A 37 2.59 -4.77 2.65
CA LEU A 37 2.33 -5.78 3.67
C LEU A 37 0.84 -6.13 3.77
N MET A 38 -0.03 -5.13 3.86
CA MET A 38 -1.49 -5.35 3.96
C MET A 38 -2.03 -6.10 2.74
N VAL A 39 -1.53 -5.78 1.55
CA VAL A 39 -1.91 -6.44 0.30
C VAL A 39 -1.47 -7.89 0.31
N VAL A 40 -0.20 -8.17 0.63
CA VAL A 40 0.33 -9.54 0.69
C VAL A 40 -0.44 -10.39 1.71
N ILE A 41 -0.77 -9.85 2.88
CA ILE A 41 -1.56 -10.55 3.90
C ILE A 41 -2.98 -10.82 3.38
N SER A 42 -3.63 -9.83 2.77
CA SER A 42 -4.95 -10.06 2.18
C SER A 42 -4.92 -11.15 1.09
N MET A 43 -3.87 -11.15 0.27
CA MET A 43 -3.66 -12.11 -0.83
C MET A 43 -3.41 -13.54 -0.35
N SER A 44 -2.65 -13.71 0.73
CA SER A 44 -2.38 -15.03 1.32
C SER A 44 -3.66 -15.68 1.86
N PHE A 45 -4.60 -14.88 2.38
CA PHE A 45 -5.92 -15.37 2.78
C PHE A 45 -6.80 -15.81 1.60
N TYR A 46 -6.67 -15.19 0.42
CA TYR A 46 -7.53 -15.50 -0.74
C TYR A 46 -7.08 -16.69 -1.58
N THR A 47 -5.77 -16.91 -1.66
CA THR A 47 -5.18 -17.74 -2.73
C THR A 47 -4.56 -18.98 -2.12
N SER A 48 -3.29 -18.90 -1.78
CA SER A 48 -2.57 -19.85 -0.95
C SER A 48 -1.47 -19.09 -0.22
N THR A 49 -1.06 -19.61 0.94
CA THR A 49 0.06 -19.04 1.70
C THR A 49 1.34 -19.01 0.86
N TRP A 50 1.59 -20.03 0.02
CA TRP A 50 2.74 -20.09 -0.89
C TRP A 50 2.75 -18.94 -1.91
N TYR A 51 1.60 -18.61 -2.51
CA TYR A 51 1.51 -17.46 -3.41
C TYR A 51 1.72 -16.13 -2.68
N GLY A 52 1.18 -16.01 -1.46
CA GLY A 52 1.45 -14.86 -0.59
C GLY A 52 2.94 -14.67 -0.29
N TYR A 53 3.68 -15.75 -0.02
CA TYR A 53 5.12 -15.69 0.18
C TYR A 53 5.88 -15.21 -1.07
N MET A 54 5.48 -15.66 -2.26
CA MET A 54 6.10 -15.19 -3.51
C MET A 54 5.84 -13.69 -3.73
N LEU A 55 4.62 -13.21 -3.49
CA LEU A 55 4.29 -11.79 -3.57
C LEU A 55 5.06 -10.95 -2.54
N PHE A 56 5.22 -11.45 -1.31
CA PHE A 56 6.04 -10.80 -0.29
C PHE A 56 7.46 -10.53 -0.80
N LEU A 57 8.12 -11.56 -1.35
CA LEU A 57 9.49 -11.44 -1.82
C LEU A 57 9.65 -10.45 -2.97
N VAL A 58 8.75 -10.50 -3.97
CA VAL A 58 8.86 -9.63 -5.14
C VAL A 58 8.49 -8.18 -4.79
N TYR A 59 7.39 -7.95 -4.06
CA TYR A 59 6.91 -6.60 -3.80
C TYR A 59 7.72 -5.91 -2.72
N ILE A 60 7.92 -6.57 -1.58
CA ILE A 60 8.65 -5.95 -0.46
C ILE A 60 10.16 -6.00 -0.71
N GLY A 61 10.68 -7.07 -1.33
CA GLY A 61 12.10 -7.15 -1.68
C GLY A 61 12.54 -6.02 -2.61
N GLY A 62 11.75 -5.71 -3.64
CA GLY A 62 12.03 -4.59 -4.54
C GLY A 62 11.91 -3.22 -3.85
N LEU A 63 10.92 -3.04 -2.98
CA LEU A 63 10.72 -1.81 -2.23
C LEU A 63 11.82 -1.53 -1.20
N LEU A 64 12.41 -2.57 -0.59
CA LEU A 64 13.47 -2.40 0.41
C LEU A 64 14.75 -1.77 -0.16
N VAL A 65 15.13 -2.12 -1.39
CA VAL A 65 16.29 -1.52 -2.06
C VAL A 65 16.06 -0.02 -2.29
N MET A 66 14.86 0.35 -2.74
CA MET A 66 14.46 1.76 -2.93
C MET A 66 14.32 2.51 -1.60
N PHE A 67 13.88 1.84 -0.54
CA PHE A 67 13.78 2.44 0.78
C PHE A 67 15.15 2.87 1.32
N ILE A 68 16.18 2.01 1.16
CA ILE A 68 17.55 2.36 1.54
C ILE A 68 18.05 3.56 0.73
N TYR A 69 17.73 3.62 -0.57
CA TYR A 69 18.09 4.76 -1.43
C TYR A 69 17.48 6.08 -0.93
N ILE A 70 16.19 6.09 -0.60
CA ILE A 70 15.50 7.30 -0.12
C ILE A 70 16.03 7.71 1.26
N CYS A 71 16.25 6.78 2.19
CA CYS A 71 16.82 7.07 3.51
C CYS A 71 18.22 7.70 3.44
N MET A 72 19.05 7.26 2.48
CA MET A 72 20.40 7.80 2.29
C MET A 72 20.39 9.23 1.73
N ILE A 73 19.39 9.58 0.91
CA ILE A 73 19.23 10.92 0.34
C ILE A 73 18.47 11.85 1.31
N SER A 74 17.56 11.31 2.12
CA SER A 74 16.68 12.12 2.95
C SER A 74 17.19 12.42 4.35
N SER A 75 18.39 11.95 4.73
CA SER A 75 18.94 12.08 6.08
C SER A 75 19.13 13.53 6.56
N ASN A 76 18.98 14.51 5.66
CA ASN A 76 19.05 15.94 5.98
C ASN A 76 17.68 16.65 6.10
N PHE A 77 16.53 16.00 5.85
CA PHE A 77 15.23 16.66 6.03
C PHE A 77 14.79 16.65 7.50
N ARG A 78 14.59 17.84 8.07
CA ARG A 78 13.99 17.98 9.41
C ARG A 78 12.58 17.41 9.40
N LEU A 79 12.35 16.39 10.24
CA LEU A 79 11.09 15.65 10.40
C LEU A 79 9.93 16.46 11.01
N GLY A 80 10.07 17.78 11.14
CA GLY A 80 9.10 18.60 11.85
C GLY A 80 8.98 19.96 11.20
N GLU A 81 7.89 20.17 10.46
CA GLU A 81 7.19 21.45 10.23
C GLU A 81 5.95 21.24 9.32
N GLY A 82 5.29 20.10 9.48
CA GLY A 82 4.00 19.84 8.83
C GLY A 82 2.88 20.03 9.86
N TYR A 83 2.20 21.18 9.84
CA TYR A 83 0.94 21.29 10.56
C TYR A 83 -0.02 20.23 10.00
N ILE A 84 -0.42 19.29 10.85
CA ILE A 84 -1.40 18.28 10.49
C ILE A 84 -2.74 18.98 10.38
N ASN A 85 -3.25 19.14 9.17
CA ASN A 85 -4.58 19.70 8.96
C ASN A 85 -5.62 18.73 9.53
N LEU A 86 -6.33 19.16 10.57
CA LEU A 86 -7.37 18.33 11.22
C LEU A 86 -8.45 17.87 10.23
N TRP A 87 -8.76 18.67 9.20
CA TRP A 87 -9.70 18.29 8.14
C TRP A 87 -9.21 17.09 7.32
N GLU A 88 -7.91 17.01 7.03
CA GLU A 88 -7.33 15.88 6.29
C GLU A 88 -7.44 14.60 7.12
N VAL A 89 -7.15 14.69 8.42
CA VAL A 89 -7.30 13.56 9.34
C VAL A 89 -8.77 13.11 9.44
N MET A 90 -9.71 14.05 9.52
CA MET A 90 -11.14 13.71 9.57
C MET A 90 -11.62 13.06 8.28
N PHE A 91 -11.17 13.53 7.11
CA PHE A 91 -11.48 12.90 5.83
C PHE A 91 -10.98 11.44 5.79
N LEU A 92 -9.74 11.21 6.19
CA LEU A 92 -9.15 9.87 6.25
C LEU A 92 -9.90 8.93 7.21
N LEU A 93 -10.31 9.44 8.38
CA LEU A 93 -11.12 8.68 9.33
C LEU A 93 -12.47 8.29 8.73
N THR A 94 -13.16 9.22 8.04
CA THR A 94 -14.45 8.90 7.40
C THR A 94 -14.30 7.81 6.33
N LEU A 95 -13.24 7.87 5.52
CA LEU A 95 -12.94 6.83 4.54
C LEU A 95 -12.72 5.47 5.19
N MET A 96 -11.94 5.43 6.28
CA MET A 96 -11.71 4.20 7.04
C MET A 96 -13.00 3.62 7.63
N PHE A 97 -13.88 4.48 8.17
CA PHE A 97 -15.18 4.05 8.69
C PHE A 97 -16.09 3.47 7.59
N MET A 98 -16.10 4.06 6.39
CA MET A 98 -16.85 3.49 5.27
C MET A 98 -16.35 2.10 4.91
N VAL A 99 -15.03 1.92 4.86
CA VAL A 99 -14.41 0.61 4.60
C VAL A 99 -14.85 -0.39 5.67
N LEU A 100 -14.73 -0.06 6.95
CA LEU A 100 -15.13 -0.95 8.06
C LEU A 100 -16.62 -1.30 8.05
N SER A 101 -17.51 -0.34 7.76
CA SER A 101 -18.96 -0.56 7.72
C SER A 101 -19.41 -1.51 6.61
N SER A 102 -18.65 -1.57 5.51
CA SER A 102 -18.93 -2.48 4.39
C SER A 102 -18.61 -3.95 4.70
N TYR A 103 -17.84 -4.21 5.77
CA TYR A 103 -17.60 -5.57 6.24
C TYR A 103 -18.75 -6.01 7.12
N SER A 104 -19.76 -6.67 6.52
CA SER A 104 -20.56 -7.61 7.28
C SER A 104 -19.63 -8.75 7.72
N PHE A 105 -19.19 -8.73 8.98
CA PHE A 105 -18.37 -9.75 9.61
C PHE A 105 -19.20 -11.03 9.80
N ASN A 106 -19.63 -11.66 8.69
CA ASN A 106 -20.25 -12.98 8.74
C ASN A 106 -19.13 -13.97 9.04
N GLN A 107 -18.98 -14.22 10.34
CA GLN A 107 -18.10 -15.20 10.96
C GLN A 107 -18.49 -16.61 10.51
N LYS A 108 -18.13 -16.97 9.29
CA LYS A 108 -17.51 -18.27 9.11
C LYS A 108 -16.05 -17.96 8.88
N LEU A 109 -15.32 -18.06 9.99
CA LEU A 109 -13.88 -18.00 10.07
C LEU A 109 -13.30 -18.95 9.01
N MET A 110 -13.14 -18.44 7.79
CA MET A 110 -12.59 -19.11 6.62
C MET A 110 -11.07 -19.33 6.78
N LEU A 111 -10.56 -19.22 8.02
CA LEU A 111 -9.19 -19.42 8.42
C LEU A 111 -8.76 -20.90 8.38
N PHE A 112 -9.69 -21.85 8.22
CA PHE A 112 -9.37 -23.28 8.19
C PHE A 112 -9.95 -24.08 7.02
N SER A 113 -10.78 -23.47 6.16
CA SER A 113 -11.41 -24.21 5.04
C SER A 113 -10.68 -24.07 3.70
N SER A 114 -9.64 -23.23 3.62
CA SER A 114 -8.83 -23.04 2.40
C SER A 114 -7.57 -23.92 2.32
N LEU A 115 -7.36 -24.82 3.30
CA LEU A 115 -6.27 -25.82 3.25
C LEU A 115 -6.41 -26.83 2.09
N GLY A 116 -7.51 -26.78 1.33
CA GLY A 116 -7.85 -27.78 0.31
C GLY A 116 -8.12 -27.23 -1.09
N ILE A 117 -7.68 -26.02 -1.45
CA ILE A 117 -7.76 -25.56 -2.85
C ILE A 117 -6.35 -25.58 -3.44
N ASN A 118 -5.89 -26.80 -3.69
CA ASN A 118 -4.79 -27.03 -4.60
C ASN A 118 -5.24 -26.58 -5.99
N GLY A 119 -4.67 -25.49 -6.46
CA GLY A 119 -4.55 -25.24 -7.89
C GLY A 119 -5.53 -24.22 -8.49
N VAL A 120 -4.99 -23.01 -8.65
CA VAL A 120 -4.97 -22.26 -9.92
C VAL A 120 -6.31 -21.90 -10.58
N THR A 121 -7.19 -21.20 -9.86
CA THR A 121 -8.05 -20.20 -10.54
C THR A 121 -8.08 -18.91 -9.74
N LEU A 122 -7.06 -18.07 -9.97
CA LEU A 122 -7.17 -16.67 -9.59
C LEU A 122 -8.29 -16.06 -10.44
N PRO A 123 -9.34 -15.46 -9.85
CA PRO A 123 -10.34 -14.77 -10.64
C PRO A 123 -9.66 -13.62 -11.38
N PHE A 124 -9.96 -13.49 -12.67
CA PHE A 124 -9.34 -12.52 -13.57
C PHE A 124 -9.30 -11.10 -13.00
N PHE A 125 -10.37 -10.68 -12.32
CA PHE A 125 -10.47 -9.37 -11.69
C PHE A 125 -9.41 -9.13 -10.60
N LEU A 126 -9.05 -10.17 -9.85
CA LEU A 126 -8.09 -10.10 -8.76
C LEU A 126 -6.65 -10.05 -9.32
N PHE A 127 -6.36 -10.83 -10.37
CA PHE A 127 -5.11 -10.68 -11.13
C PHE A 127 -4.96 -9.27 -11.70
N LEU A 128 -6.02 -8.72 -12.30
CA LEU A 128 -6.01 -7.37 -12.85
C LEU A 128 -5.78 -6.31 -11.77
N SER A 129 -6.39 -6.47 -10.58
CA SER A 129 -6.17 -5.56 -9.44
C SER A 129 -4.71 -5.53 -8.95
N LEU A 130 -4.02 -6.68 -8.95
CA LEU A 130 -2.58 -6.76 -8.62
C LEU A 130 -1.70 -6.06 -9.67
N GLY A 131 -2.04 -6.20 -10.95
CA GLY A 131 -1.35 -5.49 -12.03
C GLY A 131 -1.49 -3.98 -11.91
N VAL A 132 -2.71 -3.49 -11.62
CA VAL A 132 -2.96 -2.06 -11.37
C VAL A 132 -2.19 -1.57 -10.13
N TYR A 133 -2.13 -2.37 -9.07
CA TYR A 133 -1.34 -2.04 -7.88
C TYR A 133 0.15 -1.83 -8.19
N LEU A 134 0.76 -2.73 -8.97
CA LEU A 134 2.16 -2.59 -9.38
C LEU A 134 2.41 -1.29 -10.15
N LEU A 135 1.49 -0.93 -11.05
CA LEU A 135 1.57 0.33 -11.79
C LEU A 135 1.49 1.54 -10.87
N ILE A 136 0.60 1.52 -9.86
CA ILE A 136 0.49 2.57 -8.85
C ILE A 136 1.79 2.70 -8.06
N CYS A 137 2.35 1.58 -7.56
CA CYS A 137 3.63 1.59 -6.85
C CYS A 137 4.75 2.19 -7.69
N PHE A 138 4.84 1.82 -8.96
CA PHE A 138 5.83 2.38 -9.89
C PHE A 138 5.67 3.90 -10.07
N LEU A 139 4.44 4.39 -10.26
CA LEU A 139 4.17 5.83 -10.39
C LEU A 139 4.53 6.60 -9.12
N ILE A 140 4.22 6.07 -7.95
CA ILE A 140 4.57 6.70 -6.67
C ILE A 140 6.08 6.78 -6.52
N ILE A 141 6.81 5.71 -6.86
CA ILE A 141 8.28 5.70 -6.81
C ILE A 141 8.86 6.79 -7.73
N ILE A 142 8.34 6.94 -8.96
CA ILE A 142 8.76 8.03 -9.86
C ILE A 142 8.51 9.40 -9.22
N ASN A 143 7.34 9.60 -8.62
CA ASN A 143 7.01 10.87 -7.95
C ASN A 143 7.96 11.17 -6.78
N ILE A 144 8.35 10.15 -6.00
CA ILE A 144 9.32 10.33 -4.91
C ILE A 144 10.69 10.74 -5.48
N ILE A 145 11.15 10.07 -6.55
CA ILE A 145 12.45 10.38 -7.17
C ILE A 145 12.44 11.80 -7.74
N PHE A 146 11.35 12.20 -8.41
CA PHE A 146 11.24 13.53 -9.00
C PHE A 146 11.13 14.62 -7.91
N SER A 147 10.29 14.45 -6.89
CA SER A 147 10.15 15.45 -5.82
C SER A 147 11.41 15.55 -4.96
N GLY A 148 12.08 14.44 -4.68
CA GLY A 148 13.38 14.42 -4.00
C GLY A 148 14.47 15.12 -4.82
N GLY A 149 14.44 14.99 -6.15
CA GLY A 149 15.36 15.68 -7.06
C GLY A 149 15.15 17.20 -7.16
N VAL A 150 13.93 17.70 -6.96
CA VAL A 150 13.66 19.16 -6.95
C VAL A 150 14.26 19.82 -5.71
N SER A 151 14.29 19.14 -4.56
CA SER A 151 14.93 19.66 -3.34
C SER A 151 16.43 19.92 -3.52
N LEU A 152 17.12 19.11 -4.31
CA LEU A 152 18.56 19.27 -4.58
C LEU A 152 18.91 20.54 -5.37
N LYS A 153 17.94 21.14 -6.09
CA LYS A 153 18.17 22.41 -6.81
C LYS A 153 18.07 23.62 -5.89
N ILE A 154 17.30 23.54 -4.81
CA ILE A 154 17.02 24.69 -3.93
C ILE A 154 18.19 24.95 -2.97
N GLU A 155 18.98 23.93 -2.65
CA GLU A 155 20.17 24.04 -1.79
C GLU A 155 21.42 24.59 -2.52
N SER A 156 21.31 24.85 -3.82
CA SER A 156 22.38 25.39 -4.67
C SER A 156 22.20 26.87 -5.06
N GLN A 157 21.25 27.58 -4.42
CA GLN A 157 21.04 29.03 -4.56
C GLN A 157 21.06 29.70 -3.20
#